data_AF-A0A9N9BER3-F1
#
_entry.id   AF-A0A9N9BER3-F1
#
_cell.length_a   1.000
_cell.length_b   1.000
_cell.length_c   1.000
_cell.angle_alpha   90.00
_cell.angle_beta   90.00
_cell.angle_gamma   90.00
#
_symmetry.space_group_name_H-M   'P 1'
#
loop_
_entity.id
_entity.type
_entity.pdbx_description
1 polymer ?
#
loop_
_entity_poly.entity_id
_entity_poly.type
_entity_poly.pdbx_seq_one_letter_code
_entity_poly.pdbx_strand_id
1 'polypeptide(L)'
;FDSLPPVLQNRKTATLVLKALKKDQDMPALVFEWNEAGFNDVPTDPGLRNGIAGQNRVAIITNLTTNGATNYNNILFTFPNGNAIGTWIDQIRVNIPWAMSQPGIPNVCTSVTRINQITECDTGTPSTAFDLEKFSTLLNLY
;
A
#
# COMPACT_ATOMS: atom_id res chain seq x y z
N PHE A 1 18.04 3.74 15.88
CA PHE A 1 16.61 3.52 16.20
C PHE A 1 15.81 4.15 15.09
N ASP A 2 15.38 3.35 14.12
CA ASP A 2 14.55 3.85 13.03
C ASP A 2 13.19 4.27 13.59
N SER A 3 12.78 5.49 13.29
CA SER A 3 11.46 5.99 13.63
C SER A 3 10.40 5.16 12.91
N LEU A 4 9.33 4.79 13.61
CA LEU A 4 8.18 4.11 13.03
C LEU A 4 7.67 4.89 11.79
N PRO A 5 7.29 4.22 10.68
CA PRO A 5 6.75 4.89 9.51
C PRO A 5 5.61 5.86 9.88
N PRO A 6 5.56 7.09 9.31
CA PRO A 6 4.60 8.12 9.70
C PRO A 6 3.14 7.62 9.74
N VAL A 7 2.75 6.82 8.74
CA VAL A 7 1.40 6.23 8.64
C VAL A 7 1.04 5.33 9.83
N LEU A 8 2.03 4.71 10.46
CA LEU A 8 1.88 3.84 11.64
C LEU A 8 2.02 4.59 12.96
N GLN A 9 2.49 5.85 12.97
CA GLN A 9 2.45 6.71 14.16
C GLN A 9 1.00 7.12 14.49
N ASN A 10 0.09 7.04 13.51
CA ASN A 10 -1.33 7.23 13.74
C ASN A 10 -1.93 6.04 14.48
N ARG A 11 -2.42 6.27 15.71
CA ARG A 11 -3.02 5.22 16.56
C ARG A 11 -4.16 4.45 15.90
N LYS A 12 -5.01 5.10 15.09
CA LYS A 12 -6.13 4.42 14.41
C LYS A 12 -5.61 3.46 13.36
N THR A 13 -4.65 3.90 12.55
CA THR A 13 -4.01 3.06 11.54
C THR A 13 -3.24 1.90 12.18
N ALA A 14 -2.43 2.17 13.22
CA ALA A 14 -1.71 1.11 13.94
C ALA A 14 -2.66 0.06 14.53
N THR A 15 -3.80 0.50 15.11
CA THR A 15 -4.82 -0.42 15.64
C THR A 15 -5.47 -1.25 14.53
N LEU A 16 -5.74 -0.65 13.37
CA LEU A 16 -6.28 -1.35 12.20
C LEU A 16 -5.30 -2.42 11.72
N VAL A 17 -4.03 -2.06 11.56
CA VAL A 17 -2.94 -2.95 11.16
C VAL A 17 -2.85 -4.14 12.11
N LEU A 18 -2.78 -3.90 13.42
CA LEU A 18 -2.69 -4.97 14.40
C LEU A 18 -3.92 -5.90 14.37
N LYS A 19 -5.13 -5.36 14.16
CA LYS A 19 -6.35 -6.17 14.05
C LYS A 19 -6.37 -7.02 12.79
N ALA A 20 -5.97 -6.45 11.65
CA ALA A 20 -5.94 -7.16 10.39
C ALA A 20 -4.88 -8.27 10.39
N LEU A 21 -3.66 -7.99 10.87
CA LEU A 21 -2.58 -8.99 10.92
C LEU A 21 -2.87 -10.13 11.92
N LYS A 22 -3.67 -9.88 12.96
CA LYS A 22 -4.17 -10.95 13.86
C LYS A 22 -5.21 -11.84 13.20
N LYS A 23 -5.97 -11.31 12.25
CA LYS A 23 -7.02 -12.04 11.53
C LYS A 23 -6.44 -12.81 10.34
N ASP A 24 -5.57 -12.15 9.59
CA ASP A 24 -4.92 -12.64 8.39
C ASP A 24 -3.48 -13.03 8.75
N GLN A 25 -3.35 -14.02 9.64
CA GLN A 25 -2.05 -14.46 10.15
C GLN A 25 -1.14 -14.94 8.99
N ASP A 26 0.15 -14.65 9.09
CA ASP A 26 1.19 -14.97 8.10
C ASP A 26 1.03 -14.30 6.71
N MET A 27 -0.01 -13.48 6.54
CA MET A 27 -0.22 -12.73 5.30
C MET A 27 0.56 -11.42 5.33
N PRO A 28 1.48 -11.18 4.37
CA PRO A 28 2.13 -9.88 4.27
C PRO A 28 1.11 -8.81 3.90
N ALA A 29 1.41 -7.57 4.29
CA ALA A 29 0.53 -6.45 4.06
C ALA A 29 1.24 -5.24 3.48
N LEU A 30 0.48 -4.41 2.77
CA LEU A 30 0.89 -3.08 2.33
C LEU A 30 0.03 -2.03 3.02
N VAL A 31 0.66 -1.02 3.60
CA VAL A 31 0.02 0.15 4.20
C VAL A 31 0.34 1.38 3.36
N PHE A 32 -0.69 2.02 2.82
CA PHE A 32 -0.58 3.19 1.95
C PHE A 32 -0.75 4.47 2.75
N GLU A 33 0.21 5.38 2.58
CA GLU A 33 0.07 6.78 2.96
C GLU A 33 -0.35 7.58 1.73
N TRP A 34 -1.65 7.66 1.47
CA TRP A 34 -2.18 8.37 0.30
C TRP A 34 -1.81 9.85 0.32
N ASN A 35 -1.52 10.39 -0.85
CA ASN A 35 -1.26 11.81 -1.04
C ASN A 35 -2.41 12.42 -1.83
N GLU A 36 -3.25 13.22 -1.15
CA GLU A 36 -4.39 13.88 -1.78
C GLU A 36 -3.95 14.79 -2.93
N ALA A 37 -2.77 15.44 -2.84
CA ALA A 37 -2.27 16.28 -3.93
C ALA A 37 -2.02 15.50 -5.23
N GLY A 38 -1.75 14.18 -5.14
CA GLY A 38 -1.57 13.31 -6.30
C GLY A 38 -2.87 12.94 -7.03
N PHE A 39 -4.02 13.33 -6.49
CA PHE A 39 -5.33 13.17 -7.11
C PHE A 39 -6.04 14.53 -7.30
N ASN A 40 -5.38 15.63 -6.99
CA ASN A 40 -5.94 16.99 -7.06
C ASN A 40 -4.96 17.94 -7.77
N ASP A 41 -4.20 17.42 -8.73
CA ASP A 41 -3.23 18.20 -9.51
C ASP A 41 -3.91 19.16 -10.49
N VAL A 42 -5.14 18.85 -10.93
CA VAL A 42 -5.98 19.71 -11.74
C VAL A 42 -7.09 20.33 -10.87
N PRO A 43 -7.11 21.66 -10.65
CA PRO A 43 -8.06 22.29 -9.72
C PRO A 43 -9.54 22.15 -10.09
N THR A 44 -9.85 22.01 -11.38
CA THR A 44 -11.23 21.89 -11.88
C THR A 44 -11.82 20.50 -11.67
N ASP A 45 -10.98 19.50 -11.40
CA ASP A 45 -11.35 18.08 -11.40
C ASP A 45 -10.84 17.38 -10.12
N PRO A 46 -11.34 17.77 -8.94
CA PRO A 46 -10.84 17.26 -7.67
C PRO A 46 -11.08 15.75 -7.52
N GLY A 47 -10.10 15.06 -6.96
CA GLY A 47 -10.08 13.61 -6.75
C GLY A 47 -9.71 12.79 -7.99
N LEU A 48 -9.43 13.46 -9.12
CA LEU A 48 -8.97 12.85 -10.36
C LEU A 48 -7.54 13.29 -10.64
N ARG A 49 -6.62 12.32 -10.69
CA ARG A 49 -5.27 12.56 -11.19
C ARG A 49 -5.35 12.97 -12.66
N ASN A 50 -4.58 13.98 -13.06
CA ASN A 50 -4.59 14.56 -14.41
C ASN A 50 -5.97 15.10 -14.85
N GLY A 51 -6.94 15.23 -13.95
CA GLY A 51 -8.33 15.53 -14.29
C GLY A 51 -9.03 14.43 -15.12
N ILE A 52 -8.47 13.22 -15.20
CA ILE A 52 -9.00 12.15 -16.05
C ILE A 52 -9.95 11.26 -15.24
N ALA A 53 -11.19 11.10 -15.75
CA ALA A 53 -12.16 10.19 -15.16
C ALA A 53 -11.60 8.76 -15.06
N GLY A 54 -11.67 8.19 -13.86
CA GLY A 54 -11.13 6.86 -13.56
C GLY A 54 -9.68 6.85 -13.06
N GLN A 55 -8.93 7.95 -13.14
CA GLN A 55 -7.61 8.07 -12.50
C GLN A 55 -7.74 8.54 -11.05
N ASN A 56 -8.37 7.73 -10.21
CA ASN A 56 -8.67 8.09 -8.82
C ASN A 56 -8.24 6.99 -7.84
N ARG A 57 -8.29 7.30 -6.54
CA ARG A 57 -7.93 6.33 -5.49
C ARG A 57 -8.74 5.04 -5.59
N VAL A 58 -10.02 5.12 -5.95
CA VAL A 58 -10.92 3.96 -6.07
C VAL A 58 -10.39 2.99 -7.13
N ALA A 59 -9.86 3.47 -8.26
CA ALA A 59 -9.28 2.61 -9.28
C ALA A 59 -8.05 1.84 -8.80
N ILE A 60 -7.19 2.45 -7.97
CA ILE A 60 -6.03 1.76 -7.37
C ILE A 60 -6.51 0.68 -6.40
N ILE A 61 -7.49 1.00 -5.56
CA ILE A 61 -8.08 0.05 -4.60
C ILE A 61 -8.73 -1.13 -5.34
N THR A 62 -9.51 -0.85 -6.38
CA THR A 62 -10.14 -1.88 -7.21
C THR A 62 -9.09 -2.76 -7.87
N ASN A 63 -7.98 -2.18 -8.34
CA ASN A 63 -6.88 -2.96 -8.90
C ASN A 63 -6.22 -3.88 -7.86
N LEU A 64 -5.99 -3.40 -6.64
CA LEU A 64 -5.50 -4.21 -5.51
C LEU A 64 -6.44 -5.38 -5.22
N THR A 65 -7.73 -5.12 -5.04
CA THR A 65 -8.70 -6.15 -4.65
C THR A 65 -8.99 -7.14 -5.77
N THR A 66 -8.94 -6.70 -7.03
CA THR A 66 -9.08 -7.59 -8.20
C THR A 66 -7.92 -8.57 -8.29
N ASN A 67 -6.74 -8.19 -7.79
CA ASN A 67 -5.55 -9.04 -7.74
C ASN A 67 -5.39 -9.77 -6.39
N GLY A 68 -6.50 -9.96 -5.67
CA GLY A 68 -6.56 -10.86 -4.51
C GLY A 68 -6.14 -10.23 -3.19
N ALA A 69 -5.91 -8.91 -3.13
CA ALA A 69 -5.67 -8.23 -1.86
C ALA A 69 -6.97 -8.06 -1.05
N THR A 70 -6.91 -8.28 0.26
CA THR A 70 -8.03 -7.95 1.16
C THR A 70 -7.89 -6.51 1.65
N ASN A 71 -8.93 -5.70 1.43
CA ASN A 71 -8.94 -4.28 1.77
C ASN A 71 -9.42 -4.03 3.21
N TYR A 72 -8.60 -3.30 3.96
CA TYR A 72 -8.92 -2.76 5.29
C TYR A 72 -8.89 -1.23 5.25
N ASN A 73 -10.10 -0.65 5.28
CA ASN A 73 -10.32 0.79 5.38
C ASN A 73 -9.60 1.62 4.29
N ASN A 74 -9.40 1.05 3.10
CA ASN A 74 -8.75 1.68 1.95
C ASN A 74 -7.29 2.10 2.19
N ILE A 75 -6.68 1.68 3.30
CA ILE A 75 -5.32 2.09 3.72
C ILE A 75 -4.41 0.87 3.81
N LEU A 76 -4.94 -0.25 4.28
CA LEU A 76 -4.20 -1.48 4.51
C LEU A 76 -4.71 -2.58 3.60
N PHE A 77 -3.79 -3.33 3.00
CA PHE A 77 -4.11 -4.41 2.08
C PHE A 77 -3.28 -5.64 2.45
N THR A 78 -3.93 -6.73 2.85
CA THR A 78 -3.25 -8.02 3.11
C THR A 78 -3.24 -8.86 1.83
N PHE A 79 -2.17 -9.63 1.66
CA PHE A 79 -1.96 -10.48 0.49
C PHE A 79 -1.76 -11.93 0.95
N PRO A 80 -2.23 -12.94 0.19
CA PRO A 80 -2.07 -14.34 0.58
C PRO A 80 -0.61 -14.77 0.80
N ASN A 81 0.36 -14.12 0.14
CA ASN A 81 1.79 -14.33 0.29
C ASN A 81 2.58 -13.20 -0.39
N GLY A 82 3.91 -13.20 -0.22
CA GLY A 82 4.80 -12.21 -0.82
C GLY A 82 4.84 -12.26 -2.35
N ASN A 83 4.59 -13.43 -2.96
CA ASN A 83 4.52 -13.57 -4.41
C ASN A 83 3.31 -12.81 -5.00
N ALA A 84 2.18 -12.80 -4.30
CA ALA A 84 1.02 -12.01 -4.72
C ALA A 84 1.30 -10.50 -4.73
N ILE A 85 2.12 -9.99 -3.80
CA ILE A 85 2.62 -8.61 -3.84
C ILE A 85 3.47 -8.37 -5.08
N GLY A 86 4.39 -9.29 -5.39
CA GLY A 86 5.22 -9.25 -6.60
C GLY A 86 4.39 -9.18 -7.88
N THR A 87 3.45 -10.12 -8.04
CA THR A 87 2.52 -10.15 -9.18
C THR A 87 1.74 -8.85 -9.31
N TRP A 88 1.25 -8.29 -8.21
CA TRP A 88 0.52 -7.04 -8.24
C TRP A 88 1.40 -5.85 -8.69
N ILE A 89 2.67 -5.80 -8.27
CA ILE A 89 3.64 -4.77 -8.72
C ILE A 89 3.89 -4.85 -10.23
N ASP A 90 3.94 -6.05 -10.80
CA ASP A 90 4.10 -6.19 -12.24
C ASP A 90 2.82 -5.74 -12.98
N GLN A 91 1.66 -6.06 -12.42
CA GLN A 91 0.37 -5.73 -13.02
C GLN A 91 0.00 -4.24 -12.91
N ILE A 92 0.36 -3.54 -11.83
CA ILE A 92 0.00 -2.12 -11.67
C ILE A 92 0.62 -1.27 -12.77
N ARG A 93 1.85 -1.61 -13.20
CA ARG A 93 2.57 -0.94 -14.30
C ARG A 93 1.86 -1.09 -15.65
N VAL A 94 1.10 -2.16 -15.83
CA VAL A 94 0.36 -2.45 -17.07
C VAL A 94 -1.06 -1.93 -17.00
N ASN A 95 -1.75 -2.18 -15.89
CA ASN A 95 -3.18 -1.92 -15.73
C ASN A 95 -3.49 -0.45 -15.43
N ILE A 96 -2.64 0.21 -14.63
CA ILE A 96 -2.82 1.60 -14.23
C ILE A 96 -1.49 2.37 -14.23
N PRO A 97 -0.79 2.45 -15.39
CA PRO A 97 0.52 3.11 -15.50
C PRO A 97 0.49 4.57 -15.03
N TRP A 98 -0.68 5.21 -15.06
CA TRP A 98 -0.88 6.59 -14.60
C TRP A 98 -0.62 6.77 -13.09
N ALA A 99 -0.71 5.71 -12.29
CA ALA A 99 -0.51 5.78 -10.84
C ALA A 99 0.98 5.93 -10.47
N MET A 100 1.88 5.54 -11.38
CA MET A 100 3.32 5.69 -11.22
C MET A 100 3.73 7.17 -11.16
N SER A 101 4.91 7.45 -10.60
CA SER A 101 5.49 8.79 -10.59
C SER A 101 5.53 9.41 -11.98
N GLN A 102 5.17 10.70 -12.04
CA GLN A 102 5.07 11.49 -13.27
C GLN A 102 5.77 12.83 -13.07
N PRO A 103 6.53 13.34 -14.07
CA PRO A 103 7.20 14.63 -13.96
C PRO A 103 6.22 15.77 -13.68
N GLY A 104 6.49 16.54 -12.63
CA GLY A 104 5.69 17.73 -12.28
C GLY A 104 4.33 17.45 -11.65
N ILE A 105 3.96 16.18 -11.44
CA ILE A 105 2.69 15.80 -10.82
C ILE A 105 2.99 15.10 -9.48
N PRO A 106 2.39 15.54 -8.36
CA PRO A 106 2.60 14.88 -7.07
C PRO A 106 2.27 13.38 -7.14
N ASN A 107 3.03 12.53 -6.44
CA ASN A 107 2.76 11.09 -6.40
C ASN A 107 1.42 10.78 -5.73
N VAL A 108 0.76 9.67 -6.10
CA VAL A 108 -0.54 9.25 -5.52
C VAL A 108 -0.45 8.82 -4.05
N CYS A 109 0.76 8.50 -3.58
CA CYS A 109 1.06 8.24 -2.17
C CYS A 109 2.42 8.84 -1.79
N THR A 110 2.57 9.20 -0.53
CA THR A 110 3.84 9.67 0.05
C THR A 110 4.74 8.49 0.38
N SER A 111 4.15 7.40 0.86
CA SER A 111 4.87 6.17 1.19
C SER A 111 3.96 4.94 1.09
N VAL A 112 4.60 3.79 0.90
CA VAL A 112 3.98 2.47 1.09
C VAL A 112 4.90 1.70 2.03
N THR A 113 4.34 1.16 3.11
CA THR A 113 5.06 0.30 4.06
C THR A 113 4.62 -1.14 3.86
N ARG A 114 5.58 -2.03 3.60
CA ARG A 114 5.33 -3.46 3.62
C ARG A 114 5.53 -3.98 5.03
N ILE A 115 4.62 -4.84 5.47
CA ILE A 115 4.66 -5.51 6.76
C ILE A 115 4.72 -7.00 6.52
N ASN A 116 5.77 -7.66 7.02
CA ASN A 116 5.89 -9.11 6.99
C ASN A 116 5.87 -9.64 8.43
N GLN A 117 5.21 -10.78 8.65
CA GLN A 117 5.35 -11.48 9.93
C GLN A 117 6.69 -12.20 9.96
N ILE A 118 7.46 -12.02 11.02
CA ILE A 118 8.75 -12.69 11.18
C ILE A 118 8.46 -14.15 11.51
N THR A 119 9.00 -15.07 10.72
CA THR A 119 9.02 -16.49 11.07
C THR A 119 10.30 -16.78 11.85
N GLU A 120 10.20 -17.43 13.01
CA GLU A 120 11.38 -17.84 13.76
C GLU A 120 12.11 -18.96 13.00
N CYS A 121 13.41 -18.77 12.72
CA CYS A 121 14.21 -19.66 11.87
C CYS A 121 14.28 -21.11 12.35
N ASP A 122 13.97 -21.39 13.62
CA ASP A 122 14.22 -22.71 14.23
C ASP A 122 12.95 -23.52 14.54
N THR A 123 11.75 -22.96 14.38
CA THR A 123 10.50 -23.66 14.78
C THR A 123 9.44 -23.72 13.68
N GLY A 124 9.59 -22.94 12.59
CA GLY A 124 8.53 -22.75 11.59
C GLY A 124 7.26 -22.13 12.18
N THR A 125 7.33 -21.65 13.42
CA THR A 125 6.20 -21.02 14.12
C THR A 125 6.22 -19.53 13.82
N PRO A 126 5.07 -18.94 13.47
CA PRO A 126 4.96 -17.50 13.30
C PRO A 126 5.33 -16.77 14.59
N SER A 127 6.32 -15.87 14.52
CA SER A 127 6.63 -15.00 15.66
C SER A 127 5.53 -13.97 15.84
N THR A 128 5.46 -13.38 17.03
CA THR A 128 4.61 -12.20 17.28
C THR A 128 5.23 -10.90 16.76
N ALA A 129 6.48 -10.97 16.28
CA ALA A 129 7.21 -9.84 15.74
C ALA A 129 6.90 -9.61 14.26
N PHE A 130 6.91 -8.33 13.85
CA PHE A 130 6.68 -7.90 12.47
C PHE A 130 7.89 -7.11 11.98
N ASP A 131 8.26 -7.35 10.74
CA ASP A 131 9.24 -6.56 10.01
C ASP A 131 8.56 -5.49 9.16
N LEU A 132 9.12 -4.28 9.15
CA LEU A 132 8.57 -3.10 8.49
C LEU A 132 9.56 -2.57 7.47
N GLU A 133 9.20 -2.67 6.19
CA GLU A 133 10.06 -2.25 5.09
C GLU A 133 9.43 -1.08 4.33
N LYS A 134 10.22 -0.03 4.06
CA LYS A 134 9.80 1.02 3.13
C LYS A 134 9.74 0.44 1.73
N PHE A 135 8.54 0.39 1.16
CA PHE A 135 8.29 -0.28 -0.10
C PHE A 135 8.29 0.73 -1.26
N SER A 136 9.42 1.43 -1.44
CA SER A 136 9.59 2.58 -2.34
C SER A 136 9.51 2.24 -3.84
N THR A 137 9.73 0.97 -4.21
CA THR A 137 9.81 0.48 -5.59
C THR A 137 8.46 0.37 -6.30
N LEU A 138 7.36 0.47 -5.55
CA LEU A 138 6.02 0.11 -6.04
C LEU A 138 5.39 1.18 -6.94
N LEU A 139 5.75 2.45 -6.76
CA LEU A 139 5.27 3.57 -7.59
C LEU A 139 6.38 4.49 -8.10
N ASN A 140 7.65 4.08 -7.98
CA ASN A 140 8.81 4.94 -8.22
C ASN A 140 8.71 6.26 -7.43
N LEU A 141 8.46 6.15 -6.12
CA LEU A 141 8.36 7.28 -5.22
C LEU A 141 9.76 7.89 -4.99
N TYR A 142 10.24 8.68 -5.96
CA TYR A 142 11.46 9.48 -5.88
C TYR A 142 11.15 10.94 -6.13
#